data_AF-A0A7V2AKF4-F1
#
_entry.id   AF-A0A7V2AKF4-F1
#
_cell.length_a   1.000
_cell.length_b   1.000
_cell.length_c   1.000
_cell.angle_alpha   90.00
_cell.angle_beta   90.00
_cell.angle_gamma   90.00
#
_symmetry.space_group_name_H-M   'P 1'
#
loop_
_entity.id
_entity.type
_entity.pdbx_description
1 polymer ?
#
loop_
_entity_poly.entity_id
_entity_poly.type
_entity_poly.pdbx_seq_one_letter_code
_entity_poly.pdbx_strand_id
1 'polypeptide(L)'
;MNTHLEVYEDQSGVEAVLDEIVDLEEYAKQGKRPPLAKGYRLKINGEPYVVQDPIVTGSAILTLAGLLPPADYTLRVKLAGERPKKVGLDEKVDLRHPGVEKFKALPRDQTEG
;
A
#
# COMPACT_ATOMS: atom_id res chain seq x y z
N MET A 1 9.45 9.46 -32.00
CA MET A 1 8.73 8.29 -31.45
C MET A 1 7.82 8.84 -30.38
N ASN A 2 6.55 9.04 -30.72
CA ASN A 2 5.61 9.74 -29.85
C ASN A 2 5.03 8.73 -28.86
N THR A 3 5.37 8.91 -27.58
CA THR A 3 4.73 8.20 -26.48
C THR A 3 3.29 8.68 -26.39
N HIS A 4 2.36 7.90 -26.94
CA HIS A 4 0.94 8.17 -26.88
C HIS A 4 0.46 7.86 -25.46
N LEU A 5 0.40 8.88 -24.60
CA LEU A 5 -0.40 8.82 -23.37
C LEU A 5 -1.86 8.96 -23.79
N GLU A 6 -2.62 7.87 -23.71
CA GLU A 6 -4.06 7.93 -23.85
C GLU A 6 -4.65 8.50 -22.54
N VAL A 7 -5.07 9.76 -22.61
CA VAL A 7 -5.88 10.42 -21.58
C VAL A 7 -7.33 10.00 -21.77
N TYR A 8 -7.82 9.12 -20.91
CA TYR A 8 -9.24 8.79 -20.81
C TYR A 8 -9.90 9.68 -19.74
N GLU A 9 -10.56 10.75 -20.18
CA GLU A 9 -11.57 11.45 -19.38
C GLU A 9 -12.87 10.66 -19.49
N ASP A 10 -13.34 10.06 -18.38
CA ASP A 10 -14.69 9.52 -18.31
C ASP A 10 -15.55 10.27 -17.28
N GLN A 11 -16.69 10.77 -17.75
CA GLN A 11 -17.70 11.52 -16.99
C GLN A 11 -18.78 10.62 -16.39
N SER A 12 -18.47 9.37 -16.06
CA SER A 12 -19.33 8.52 -15.26
C SER A 12 -18.55 8.06 -14.03
N GLY A 13 -19.20 7.90 -12.87
CA GLY A 13 -18.55 7.58 -11.59
C GLY A 13 -17.86 6.20 -11.51
N VAL A 14 -17.39 5.65 -12.63
CA VAL A 14 -16.54 4.47 -12.76
C VAL A 14 -15.11 4.94 -12.92
N GLU A 15 -14.33 4.88 -11.84
CA GLU A 15 -12.88 5.05 -11.93
C GLU A 15 -12.31 3.96 -12.86
N ALA A 16 -11.71 4.36 -13.98
CA ALA A 16 -11.05 3.44 -14.90
C ALA A 16 -9.98 2.64 -14.13
N VAL A 17 -10.13 1.32 -14.11
CA VAL A 17 -9.13 0.42 -13.54
C VAL A 17 -8.00 0.31 -14.55
N LEU A 18 -6.83 0.85 -14.21
CA LEU A 18 -5.62 0.65 -14.98
C LEU A 18 -5.26 -0.84 -15.04
N ASP A 19 -4.99 -1.37 -16.23
CA ASP A 19 -4.58 -2.77 -16.43
C ASP A 19 -3.13 -3.04 -15.96
N GLU A 20 -2.47 -2.03 -15.39
CA GLU A 20 -1.08 -2.05 -14.95
C GLU A 20 -0.95 -2.12 -13.42
N ILE A 21 0.27 -2.47 -12.97
CA ILE A 21 0.63 -2.44 -11.56
C ILE A 21 1.12 -1.04 -11.22
N VAL A 22 0.38 -0.35 -10.35
CA VAL A 22 0.71 1.00 -9.89
C VAL A 22 1.74 0.95 -8.77
N ASP A 23 2.84 1.70 -8.91
CA ASP A 23 3.84 1.85 -7.85
C ASP A 23 3.43 2.95 -6.86
N LEU A 24 3.01 2.56 -5.65
CA LEU A 24 2.53 3.50 -4.64
C LEU A 24 3.59 4.50 -4.21
N GLU A 25 4.88 4.13 -4.27
CA GLU A 25 5.98 5.03 -3.90
C GLU A 25 6.09 6.23 -4.84
N GLU A 26 5.91 5.99 -6.14
CA GLU A 26 5.99 7.04 -7.16
C GLU A 26 4.83 8.03 -7.04
N TYR A 27 3.62 7.55 -6.75
CA TYR A 27 2.45 8.41 -6.53
C TYR A 27 2.56 9.19 -5.23
N ALA A 28 3.06 8.57 -4.16
CA ALA A 28 3.30 9.23 -2.88
C ALA A 28 4.34 10.37 -3.00
N LYS A 29 5.45 10.16 -3.72
CA LYS A 29 6.44 11.22 -4.01
C LYS A 29 5.85 12.40 -4.76
N GLN A 30 4.92 12.14 -5.67
CA GLN A 30 4.21 13.18 -6.42
C GLN A 30 3.09 13.86 -5.62
N GLY A 31 2.77 13.36 -4.42
CA GLY A 31 1.63 13.82 -3.63
C GLY A 31 0.28 13.55 -4.31
N LYS A 32 0.23 12.61 -5.25
CA LYS A 32 -0.98 12.25 -6.00
C LYS A 32 -1.65 11.03 -5.40
N ARG A 33 -2.96 10.94 -5.60
CA ARG A 33 -3.73 9.74 -5.24
C ARG A 33 -3.52 8.67 -6.32
N PRO A 34 -3.13 7.43 -5.96
CA PRO A 34 -3.11 6.30 -6.88
C PRO A 34 -4.51 6.04 -7.47
N PRO A 35 -4.64 5.85 -8.80
CA PRO A 35 -5.90 5.45 -9.43
C PRO A 35 -6.28 4.01 -9.05
N LEU A 36 -7.47 3.58 -9.48
CA LEU A 36 -7.80 2.15 -9.47
C LEU A 36 -6.90 1.41 -10.46
N ALA A 37 -6.35 0.28 -10.05
CA ALA A 37 -5.42 -0.51 -10.85
C ALA A 37 -5.60 -2.00 -10.58
N LYS A 38 -5.13 -2.85 -11.49
CA LYS A 38 -5.10 -4.30 -11.30
C LYS A 38 -4.20 -4.74 -10.16
N GLY A 39 -3.22 -3.91 -9.79
CA GLY A 39 -2.37 -4.16 -8.65
C GLY A 39 -1.66 -2.92 -8.14
N TYR A 40 -1.29 -2.98 -6.88
CA TYR A 40 -0.59 -1.95 -6.14
C TYR A 40 0.72 -2.51 -5.63
N ARG A 41 1.83 -1.92 -6.06
CA ARG A 41 3.15 -2.25 -5.56
C ARG A 41 3.45 -1.40 -4.32
N LEU A 42 3.66 -2.07 -3.20
CA LEU A 42 4.09 -1.50 -1.92
C LEU A 42 5.42 -2.10 -1.49
N LYS A 43 6.13 -1.45 -0.56
CA LYS A 43 7.34 -2.03 0.04
C LYS A 43 7.09 -2.45 1.48
N ILE A 44 7.40 -3.71 1.80
CA ILE A 44 7.37 -4.24 3.17
C ILE A 44 8.80 -4.56 3.58
N ASN A 45 9.29 -3.96 4.66
CA ASN A 45 10.69 -4.12 5.10
C ASN A 45 11.77 -3.81 4.05
N GLY A 46 11.41 -3.03 3.02
CA GLY A 46 12.30 -2.66 1.91
C GLY A 46 12.13 -3.54 0.67
N GLU A 47 11.41 -4.66 0.77
CA GLU A 47 11.12 -5.54 -0.35
C GLU A 47 9.81 -5.17 -1.05
N PRO A 48 9.75 -5.19 -2.39
CA PRO A 48 8.55 -4.87 -3.14
C PRO A 48 7.56 -6.04 -3.17
N TYR A 49 6.30 -5.76 -2.86
CA TYR A 49 5.18 -6.70 -2.94
C TYR A 49 4.04 -6.09 -3.76
N VAL A 50 3.28 -6.92 -4.45
CA VAL A 50 2.12 -6.50 -5.25
C VAL A 50 0.86 -7.09 -4.65
N VAL A 51 -0.16 -6.25 -4.46
CA VAL A 51 -1.48 -6.66 -3.99
C VAL A 51 -2.55 -6.14 -4.94
N GLN A 52 -3.58 -6.93 -5.18
CA GLN A 52 -4.65 -6.59 -6.12
C GLN A 52 -5.71 -5.71 -5.44
N ASP A 53 -6.00 -5.99 -4.17
CA ASP A 53 -6.97 -5.23 -3.39
C ASP A 53 -6.41 -3.86 -2.97
N PRO A 54 -7.17 -2.76 -3.18
CA PRO A 54 -6.79 -1.44 -2.71
C PRO A 54 -6.92 -1.28 -1.20
N ILE A 55 -7.74 -2.11 -0.55
CA ILE A 55 -7.97 -2.10 0.90
C ILE A 55 -7.46 -3.43 1.45
N VAL A 56 -6.42 -3.36 2.26
CA VAL A 56 -5.78 -4.54 2.85
C VAL A 56 -5.75 -4.41 4.36
N THR A 57 -5.80 -5.54 5.07
CA THR A 57 -5.62 -5.54 6.53
C THR A 57 -4.16 -5.62 6.91
N GLY A 58 -3.80 -5.20 8.13
CA GLY A 58 -2.45 -5.36 8.65
C GLY A 58 -1.98 -6.82 8.65
N SER A 59 -2.87 -7.76 8.98
CA SER A 59 -2.62 -9.20 8.90
C SER A 59 -2.33 -9.68 7.48
N ALA A 60 -3.05 -9.16 6.49
CA ALA A 60 -2.83 -9.49 5.08
C ALA A 60 -1.46 -8.98 4.60
N ILE A 61 -1.06 -7.78 4.99
CA ILE A 61 0.27 -7.23 4.66
C ILE A 61 1.39 -8.10 5.27
N LEU A 62 1.26 -8.48 6.54
CA LEU A 62 2.25 -9.35 7.21
C LEU A 62 2.32 -10.72 6.53
N THR A 63 1.17 -11.30 6.21
CA THR A 63 1.07 -12.57 5.48
C THR A 63 1.68 -12.48 4.08
N LEU A 64 1.48 -11.36 3.39
CA LEU A 64 2.06 -11.09 2.06
C LEU A 64 3.60 -11.08 2.10
N ALA A 65 4.18 -10.60 3.20
CA ALA A 65 5.63 -10.63 3.45
C ALA A 65 6.13 -11.98 4.02
N GLY A 66 5.29 -13.01 4.12
CA GLY A 66 5.65 -14.30 4.70
C GLY A 66 5.87 -14.27 6.22
N LEU A 67 5.42 -13.22 6.91
CA LEU A 67 5.59 -13.04 8.35
C LEU A 67 4.42 -13.71 9.08
N LEU A 68 4.60 -15.00 9.38
CA LEU A 68 3.61 -15.85 10.02
C LEU A 68 4.13 -16.43 11.35
N PRO A 69 3.31 -16.44 12.42
CA PRO A 69 1.95 -15.89 12.48
C PRO A 69 1.97 -14.35 12.54
N PRO A 70 1.01 -13.64 11.91
CA PRO A 70 0.99 -12.17 11.91
C PRO A 70 0.95 -11.55 13.31
N ALA A 71 0.40 -12.27 14.29
CA ALA A 71 0.30 -11.81 15.69
C ALA A 71 1.67 -11.59 16.35
N ASP A 72 2.72 -12.25 15.88
CA ASP A 72 4.09 -12.11 16.38
C ASP A 72 4.81 -10.89 15.81
N TYR A 73 4.14 -10.09 14.99
CA TYR A 73 4.73 -8.92 14.33
C TYR A 73 3.90 -7.67 14.58
N THR A 74 4.60 -6.55 14.75
CA THR A 74 4.02 -5.21 14.76
C THR A 74 4.19 -4.58 13.38
N LEU A 75 3.08 -4.24 12.73
CA LEU A 75 3.08 -3.52 11.47
C LEU A 75 3.02 -2.01 11.72
N ARG A 76 3.85 -1.26 10.99
CA ARG A 76 3.81 0.20 10.94
C ARG A 76 3.76 0.67 9.50
N VAL A 77 2.88 1.63 9.21
CA VAL A 77 2.81 2.31 7.92
C VAL A 77 3.53 3.65 8.01
N LYS A 78 4.39 3.95 7.05
CA LYS A 78 5.02 5.27 6.90
C LYS A 78 4.26 6.07 5.86
N LEU A 79 3.51 7.06 6.33
CA LEU A 79 2.80 8.01 5.49
C LEU A 79 3.72 9.19 5.13
N ALA A 80 3.67 9.66 3.89
CA ALA A 80 4.43 10.83 3.45
C ALA A 80 4.07 12.07 4.31
N GLY A 81 5.08 12.69 4.92
CA GLY A 81 4.89 13.86 5.79
C GLY A 81 4.40 13.55 7.22
N GLU A 82 4.06 12.31 7.53
CA GLU A 82 3.62 11.92 8.88
C GLU A 82 4.61 10.96 9.56
N ARG A 83 4.49 10.87 10.89
CA ARG A 83 5.22 9.86 11.65
C ARG A 83 4.66 8.46 11.36
N PRO A 84 5.49 7.41 11.37
CA PRO A 84 5.00 6.05 11.19
C PRO A 84 3.91 5.70 12.21
N LYS A 85 2.78 5.20 11.72
CA LYS A 85 1.63 4.80 12.55
C LYS A 85 1.58 3.29 12.70
N LYS A 86 1.23 2.80 13.90
CA LYS A 86 0.96 1.37 14.16
C LYS A 86 -0.33 1.00 13.44
N VAL A 87 -0.33 -0.13 12.73
CA VAL A 87 -1.50 -0.69 12.05
C VAL A 87 -1.88 -1.97 12.78
N GLY A 88 -3.13 -2.06 13.24
CA GLY A 88 -3.66 -3.29 13.84
C GLY A 88 -3.76 -4.45 12.83
N LEU A 89 -3.88 -5.69 13.32
CA LEU A 89 -4.00 -6.86 12.45
C LEU A 89 -5.29 -6.83 11.61
N ASP A 90 -6.41 -6.46 12.23
CA ASP A 90 -7.72 -6.32 11.57
C ASP A 90 -7.98 -4.89 11.05
N GLU A 91 -7.01 -3.99 11.21
CA GLU A 91 -7.12 -2.62 10.75
C GLU A 91 -7.01 -2.57 9.24
N LYS A 92 -7.99 -1.93 8.60
CA LYS A 92 -8.04 -1.74 7.15
C LYS A 92 -7.20 -0.54 6.75
N VAL A 93 -6.24 -0.77 5.86
CA VAL A 93 -5.40 0.25 5.27
C VAL A 93 -5.81 0.46 3.82
N ASP A 94 -6.15 1.69 3.46
CA ASP A 94 -6.38 2.09 2.07
C ASP A 94 -5.04 2.43 1.41
N LEU A 95 -4.59 1.58 0.49
CA LEU A 95 -3.36 1.76 -0.29
C LEU A 95 -3.46 2.92 -1.27
N ARG A 96 -4.68 3.34 -1.59
CA ARG A 96 -4.94 4.52 -2.43
C ARG A 96 -4.92 5.81 -1.61
N HIS A 97 -4.73 5.73 -0.29
CA HIS A 97 -4.50 6.92 0.50
C HIS A 97 -3.15 7.53 0.13
N PRO A 98 -3.08 8.85 -0.17
CA PRO A 98 -1.82 9.49 -0.50
C PRO A 98 -0.80 9.27 0.64
N GLY A 99 0.40 8.87 0.26
CA GLY A 99 1.48 8.63 1.20
C GLY A 99 1.63 7.20 1.72
N VAL A 100 0.78 6.23 1.36
CA VAL A 100 0.97 4.81 1.76
C VAL A 100 2.02 4.13 0.89
N GLU A 101 3.28 4.44 1.15
CA GLU A 101 4.40 3.97 0.32
C GLU A 101 5.14 2.77 0.93
N LYS A 102 5.26 2.74 2.27
CA LYS A 102 6.18 1.82 2.97
C LYS A 102 5.56 1.26 4.23
N PHE A 103 5.68 -0.05 4.35
CA PHE A 103 5.35 -0.81 5.54
C PHE A 103 6.63 -1.33 6.20
N LYS A 104 6.65 -1.25 7.52
CA LYS A 104 7.71 -1.80 8.36
C LYS A 104 7.08 -2.80 9.30
N ALA A 105 7.45 -4.05 9.16
CA ALA A 105 7.06 -5.12 10.06
C ALA A 105 8.25 -5.45 10.96
N LEU A 106 8.03 -5.40 12.27
CA LEU A 106 9.04 -5.68 13.28
C LEU A 106 8.54 -6.84 14.14
N PRO A 107 9.40 -7.79 14.57
CA PRO A 107 9.02 -8.76 15.59
C PRO A 107 8.42 -8.04 16.80
N ARG A 108 7.29 -8.53 17.28
CA ARG A 108 6.62 -8.03 18.46
C ARG A 108 7.45 -8.42 19.67
N ASP A 109 8.30 -7.51 20.11
CA ASP A 109 9.02 -7.67 21.37
C ASP A 109 7.98 -7.66 22.50
N GLN A 110 7.98 -8.69 23.35
CA GLN A 110 7.07 -8.83 24.48
C GLN A 110 7.41 -7.79 25.56
N THR A 111 7.10 -6.52 25.34
CA THR A 111 7.26 -5.45 26.34
C THR A 111 6.02 -4.56 26.50
N GLU A 112 4.92 -4.87 25.81
CA GLU A 112 3.60 -4.29 26.15
C GLU A 112 2.97 -5.12 27.28
N GLY A 113 3.55 -5.02 28.48
CA GLY A 113 3.01 -5.51 29.77
C GLY A 113 2.71 -4.34 30.70
#